data_AF-A0A5C6S9K7-F1
#
_entry.id   AF-A0A5C6S9K7-F1
#
_cell.length_a   1.000
_cell.length_b   1.000
_cell.length_c   1.000
_cell.angle_alpha   90.00
_cell.angle_beta   90.00
_cell.angle_gamma   90.00
#
_symmetry.space_group_name_H-M   'P 1'
#
loop_
_entity.id
_entity.type
_entity.pdbx_description
1 polymer ?
#
loop_
_entity_poly.entity_id
_entity_poly.type
_entity_poly.pdbx_seq_one_letter_code
_entity_poly.pdbx_strand_id
1 'polypeptide(L)' 'MTMLNRLSSFADATIRAVAREPRRYAVHLVDRESGRMHCVAGIPLTVFTSDPADVRTELMRNRDPLKWDVLIEQRIPKEI' A
#
# COMPACT_ATOMS: atom_id res chain seq x y z
N MET A 1 25.80 13.93 -34.34
CA MET A 1 24.76 14.57 -33.50
C MET A 1 24.08 13.48 -32.68
N THR A 2 24.80 12.86 -31.72
CA THR A 2 24.38 11.53 -31.20
C THR A 2 25.05 11.12 -29.88
N MET A 3 25.32 12.05 -28.96
CA MET A 3 25.82 11.66 -27.61
C MET A 3 25.12 12.39 -26.45
N LEU A 4 24.68 13.64 -26.64
CA LEU A 4 23.92 14.39 -25.62
C LEU A 4 22.55 13.77 -25.28
N ASN A 5 21.91 13.05 -26.21
CA ASN A 5 20.55 12.52 -26.03
C ASN A 5 20.46 11.34 -25.05
N ARG A 6 21.57 10.62 -24.81
CA ARG A 6 21.60 9.46 -23.91
C ARG A 6 21.60 9.86 -22.44
N LEU A 7 22.31 10.93 -22.07
CA LEU A 7 22.31 11.43 -20.70
C LEU A 7 20.93 11.97 -20.28
N SER A 8 20.27 12.72 -21.16
CA SER A 8 18.92 13.23 -20.90
C SER A 8 17.89 12.09 -20.79
N SER A 9 18.01 11.03 -21.59
CA SER A 9 17.15 9.84 -21.48
C SER A 9 17.41 9.04 -20.20
N PHE A 10 18.67 8.98 -19.74
CA PHE A 10 19.00 8.32 -18.47
C PHE A 10 18.47 9.11 -17.27
N ALA A 11 18.53 10.45 -17.34
CA ALA A 11 17.93 11.32 -16.34
C ALA A 11 16.39 11.19 -16.31
N ASP A 12 15.70 11.16 -17.46
CA ASP A 12 14.24 10.94 -17.52
C ASP A 12 13.84 9.55 -16.99
N ALA A 13 14.58 8.50 -17.37
CA ALA A 13 14.33 7.15 -16.88
C ALA A 13 14.58 7.03 -15.37
N THR A 14 15.63 7.70 -14.86
CA THR A 14 15.91 7.76 -13.42
C THR A 14 14.80 8.53 -12.72
N ILE A 15 14.40 9.72 -13.19
CA ILE A 15 13.31 10.51 -12.62
C ILE A 15 11.98 9.73 -12.60
N ARG A 16 11.64 9.00 -13.67
CA ARG A 16 10.46 8.12 -13.70
C ARG A 16 10.56 6.92 -12.75
N ALA A 17 11.77 6.40 -12.54
CA ALA A 17 12.01 5.30 -11.61
C ALA A 17 11.96 5.79 -10.15
N VAL A 18 12.54 6.95 -9.83
CA VAL A 18 12.48 7.56 -8.49
C VAL A 18 11.07 8.09 -8.20
N ALA A 19 10.35 8.61 -9.20
CA ALA A 19 8.93 8.97 -9.06
C ALA A 19 8.01 7.75 -8.86
N ARG A 20 8.51 6.54 -9.09
CA ARG A 20 7.88 5.27 -8.72
C ARG A 20 8.53 4.71 -7.47
N GLU A 21 8.61 5.49 -6.40
CA GLU A 21 8.76 4.88 -5.08
C GLU A 21 7.65 3.82 -4.92
N PRO A 22 7.99 2.60 -4.48
CA PRO A 22 6.99 1.55 -4.34
C PRO A 22 5.94 2.07 -3.37
N ARG A 23 4.72 2.32 -3.88
CA ARG A 23 3.61 2.76 -3.05
C ARG A 23 3.47 1.75 -1.93
N ARG A 24 3.65 2.21 -0.69
CA ARG A 24 3.45 1.38 0.49
C ARG A 24 2.04 1.64 0.97
N TYR A 25 1.33 0.58 1.29
CA TYR A 25 -0.01 0.63 1.82
C TYR A 25 0.01 -0.03 3.19
N ALA A 26 -0.74 0.54 4.13
CA ALA A 26 -1.10 -0.10 5.37
C ALA A 26 -2.54 -0.58 5.23
N VAL A 27 -2.75 -1.89 5.32
CA VAL A 27 -4.06 -2.52 5.27
C VAL A 27 -4.47 -2.92 6.67
N HIS A 28 -5.62 -2.44 7.10
CA HIS A 28 -6.20 -2.72 8.41
C HIS A 28 -7.48 -3.51 8.23
N LEU A 29 -7.72 -4.49 9.11
CA LEU A 29 -9.02 -5.15 9.19
C LEU A 29 -9.92 -4.30 10.09
N VAL A 30 -11.14 -4.01 9.65
CA VAL A 30 -12.10 -3.21 10.42
C VAL A 30 -13.45 -3.93 10.52
N ASP A 31 -14.12 -3.75 11.65
CA ASP A 31 -15.51 -4.16 11.83
C ASP A 31 -16.41 -3.19 11.05
N ARG A 32 -17.22 -3.72 10.14
CA ARG A 32 -18.06 -2.94 9.22
C ARG A 32 -19.18 -2.20 9.94
N GLU A 33 -19.75 -2.80 10.98
CA GLU A 33 -20.85 -2.22 11.75
C GLU A 33 -20.36 -1.11 12.69
N SER A 34 -19.22 -1.31 13.34
CA SER A 34 -18.68 -0.41 14.36
C SER A 34 -17.64 0.58 13.82
N GLY A 35 -17.08 0.33 12.64
CA GLY A 35 -15.94 1.05 12.07
C GLY A 35 -14.63 0.87 12.86
N ARG A 36 -14.60 -0.04 13.83
CA ARG A 36 -13.45 -0.23 14.74
C ARG A 36 -12.39 -1.10 14.08
N MET A 37 -11.13 -0.74 14.26
CA MET A 37 -10.01 -1.59 13.86
C MET A 37 -10.02 -2.90 14.66
N HIS A 38 -9.82 -4.00 13.95
CA HIS A 38 -9.65 -5.29 14.58
C HIS A 38 -8.28 -5.34 15.26
N CYS A 39 -8.29 -5.55 16.58
CA CYS A 39 -7.08 -5.67 17.38
C CYS A 39 -6.78 -7.12 17.73
N VAL A 40 -5.52 -7.53 17.60
CA VAL A 40 -4.99 -8.78 18.13
C VAL A 40 -4.18 -8.43 19.38
N ALA A 41 -4.55 -9.00 20.53
CA ALA A 41 -3.93 -8.67 21.83
C ALA A 41 -3.90 -7.16 22.15
N GLY A 42 -4.94 -6.42 21.75
CA GLY A 42 -5.05 -4.98 21.97
C GLY A 42 -4.30 -4.10 20.96
N ILE A 43 -3.61 -4.69 19.97
CA ILE A 43 -2.85 -3.98 18.94
C ILE A 43 -3.60 -4.07 17.61
N PRO A 44 -3.85 -2.97 16.89
CA PRO A 44 -4.56 -3.00 15.61
C PRO A 44 -3.79 -3.79 14.57
N LEU A 45 -4.45 -4.79 13.96
CA LEU A 45 -3.87 -5.60 12.91
C LEU A 45 -3.58 -4.71 11.70
N THR A 46 -2.30 -4.54 11.38
CA THR A 46 -1.83 -3.72 10.26
C THR A 46 -0.87 -4.53 9.41
N VAL A 47 -1.19 -4.66 8.12
CA VAL A 47 -0.33 -5.34 7.13
C VAL A 47 0.25 -4.30 6.19
N PHE A 48 1.57 -4.19 6.13
CA PHE A 48 2.24 -3.33 5.17
C PHE A 48 2.51 -4.09 3.88
N THR A 49 2.09 -3.52 2.75
CA THR A 49 2.21 -4.17 1.44
C THR A 49 2.36 -3.14 0.32
N SER A 50 2.92 -3.56 -0.81
CA SER A 50 2.84 -2.79 -2.06
C SER A 50 1.66 -3.21 -2.95
N ASP A 51 1.03 -4.34 -2.64
CA ASP A 51 -0.20 -4.82 -3.28
C ASP A 51 -1.32 -4.96 -2.24
N PRO A 52 -2.16 -3.93 -2.05
CA PRO A 52 -3.22 -3.95 -1.06
C PRO A 52 -4.43 -4.81 -1.50
N ALA A 53 -4.55 -5.13 -2.78
CA ALA A 53 -5.67 -5.92 -3.32
C ALA A 53 -5.53 -7.41 -2.98
N ASP A 54 -4.31 -7.95 -3.12
CA ASP A 54 -3.97 -9.31 -2.71
C ASP A 54 -4.15 -9.47 -1.20
N VAL A 55 -3.59 -8.54 -0.41
CA VAL A 55 -3.73 -8.55 1.06
C VAL A 55 -5.18 -8.40 1.50
N ARG A 56 -5.99 -7.59 0.83
CA ARG A 56 -7.44 -7.53 1.07
C ARG A 56 -8.09 -8.88 0.85
N THR A 57 -7.78 -9.55 -0.25
CA THR A 57 -8.34 -10.87 -0.57
C THR A 57 -7.97 -11.90 0.49
N GLU A 58 -6.70 -11.91 0.92
CA GLU A 58 -6.21 -12.82 1.95
C GLU A 58 -6.79 -12.51 3.33
N LEU A 59 -6.89 -11.23 3.72
CA LEU A 59 -7.54 -10.83 4.97
C LEU A 59 -9.04 -11.13 4.94
N MET A 60 -9.74 -10.99 3.82
CA MET A 60 -11.16 -11.32 3.74
C MET A 60 -11.41 -12.82 3.54
N ARG A 61 -10.37 -13.62 3.31
CA ARG A 61 -10.51 -15.07 3.11
C ARG A 61 -11.11 -15.71 4.37
N ASN A 62 -12.24 -16.39 4.21
CA ASN A 62 -13.02 -16.99 5.29
C ASN A 62 -13.61 -15.98 6.30
N ARG A 63 -13.83 -14.73 5.90
CA ARG A 63 -14.52 -13.72 6.72
C ARG A 63 -15.82 -13.28 6.06
N ASP A 64 -16.84 -13.02 6.87
CA ASP A 64 -18.12 -12.49 6.41
C ASP A 64 -17.99 -11.02 5.97
N PRO A 65 -18.27 -10.68 4.70
CA PRO A 65 -18.18 -9.31 4.19
C PRO A 65 -19.26 -8.37 4.75
N LEU A 66 -20.31 -8.92 5.38
CA LEU A 66 -21.32 -8.15 6.09
C LEU A 66 -20.81 -7.63 7.44
N LYS A 67 -19.82 -8.31 8.03
CA LYS A 67 -19.26 -7.98 9.34
C LYS A 67 -17.87 -7.35 9.26
N TRP A 68 -17.06 -7.78 8.31
CA TRP A 68 -15.68 -7.35 8.19
C TRP A 68 -15.46 -6.57 6.90
N ASP A 69 -14.64 -5.53 7.00
CA ASP A 69 -14.16 -4.74 5.86
C ASP A 69 -12.65 -4.48 6.04
N VAL A 70 -12.02 -3.85 5.05
CA VAL A 70 -10.59 -3.52 5.09
C VAL A 70 -10.38 -2.06 4.75
N LEU A 71 -9.66 -1.37 5.63
CA LEU A 71 -9.22 0.00 5.41
C LEU A 71 -7.81 -0.03 4.79
N ILE A 72 -7.66 0.61 3.63
CA ILE A 72 -6.39 0.70 2.90
C ILE A 72 -5.89 2.13 2.97
N GLU A 73 -4.81 2.35 3.72
CA GLU A 73 -4.16 3.64 3.89
C GLU A 73 -2.91 3.70 3.02
N GLN A 74 -2.81 4.66 2.10
CA GLN A 74 -1.58 4.88 1.35
C GLN A 74 -0.54 5.55 2.26
N ARG A 75 0.61 4.91 2.44
CA ARG A 75 1.75 5.45 3.17
C ARG A 75 2.72 6.07 2.16
N ILE A 76 2.83 7.39 2.22
CA ILE A 76 3.88 8.13 1.54
C ILE A 76 5.15 7.93 2.40
N PRO A 77 6.28 7.48 1.82
CA PRO A 77 7.53 7.44 2.56
C PRO A 77 7.82 8.85 3.09
N LYS A 78 7.98 8.96 4.41
CA LYS A 78 8.42 10.22 5.01
C LYS A 78 9.89 10.36 4.67
N GLU A 79 10.23 11.34 3.83
CA GLU A 79 11.63 11.73 3.61
C GLU A 79 12.26 12.04 4.98
N ILE A 80 13.38 11.39 5.28
CA ILE A 80 14.11 11.49 6.56
C ILE A 80 15.27 12.46 6.37
#